data_AF-A0AAN9G7U6-F1
#
_entry.id   AF-A0AAN9G7U6-F1
#
_cell.length_a   1.000
_cell.length_b   1.000
_cell.length_c   1.000
_cell.angle_alpha   90.00
_cell.angle_beta   90.00
_cell.angle_gamma   90.00
#
_symmetry.space_group_name_H-M   'P 1'
#
loop_
_entity.id
_entity.type
_entity.pdbx_description
1 polymer ?
#
loop_
_entity_poly.entity_id
_entity_poly.type
_entity_poly.pdbx_seq_one_letter_code
_entity_poly.pdbx_strand_id
1 'polypeptide(L)'
;MQADMLAGLPWLGFPICGFVTSRTVDTIRQKNVISTTKLRKIADGFAKVVPMLQLVCMVCLPDGQVAALSVLEVLCIVLMSLEGSSWVANIVDITSQYAGFVSSVAQVLSLPGSILLPLLVQFMTPHVSTLYPG
;
A
#
# COMPACT_ATOMS: atom_id res chain seq x y z
N MET A 1 1.59 -24.32 7.62
CA MET A 1 2.83 -23.95 8.35
C MET A 1 3.81 -23.11 7.51
N GLN A 2 4.25 -23.54 6.31
CA GLN A 2 5.10 -22.68 5.47
C GLN A 2 4.36 -21.44 4.92
N ALA A 3 3.10 -21.57 4.53
CA ALA A 3 2.29 -20.44 4.03
C ALA A 3 2.11 -19.32 5.08
N ASP A 4 1.93 -19.70 6.35
CA ASP A 4 1.73 -18.75 7.46
C ASP A 4 2.97 -17.88 7.70
N MET A 5 4.16 -18.46 7.55
CA MET A 5 5.43 -17.73 7.66
C MET A 5 5.64 -16.77 6.48
N LEU A 6 5.26 -17.18 5.27
CA LEU A 6 5.34 -16.32 4.09
C LEU A 6 4.31 -15.18 4.15
N ALA A 7 3.12 -15.42 4.71
CA ALA A 7 2.08 -14.41 4.88
C ALA A 7 2.44 -13.32 5.93
N GLY A 8 3.29 -13.66 6.92
CA GLY A 8 3.78 -12.69 7.91
C GLY A 8 4.96 -11.82 7.43
N LEU A 9 5.66 -12.24 6.38
CA LEU A 9 6.87 -11.57 5.89
C LEU A 9 6.66 -10.13 5.42
N PRO A 10 5.57 -9.78 4.69
CA PRO A 10 5.34 -8.42 4.25
C PRO A 10 5.14 -7.43 5.42
N TRP A 11 4.51 -7.90 6.51
CA TRP A 11 4.25 -7.09 7.70
C TRP A 11 5.53 -6.75 8.46
N LEU A 12 6.56 -7.58 8.38
CA LEU A 12 7.89 -7.28 8.93
C LEU A 12 8.65 -6.26 8.06
N GLY A 13 8.51 -6.34 6.73
CA GLY A 13 9.16 -5.43 5.78
C GLY A 13 8.56 -4.02 5.76
N PHE A 14 7.25 -3.91 5.97
CA PHE A 14 6.49 -2.65 5.94
C PHE A 14 7.08 -1.55 6.85
N PRO A 15 7.27 -1.73 8.17
CA PRO A 15 7.80 -0.67 9.02
C PRO A 15 9.24 -0.27 8.66
N ILE A 16 10.09 -1.25 8.30
CA ILE A 16 11.50 -1.02 7.95
C ILE A 16 11.58 -0.11 6.71
N CYS A 17 10.82 -0.44 5.67
CA CYS A 17 10.78 0.36 4.45
C CYS A 17 10.09 1.71 4.65
N GLY A 18 9.08 1.78 5.53
CA GLY A 18 8.48 3.04 5.97
C GLY A 18 9.50 4.01 6.56
N PHE A 19 10.43 3.54 7.40
CA PHE A 19 11.50 4.38 7.97
C PHE A 19 12.49 4.89 6.91
N VAL A 20 12.98 4.00 6.03
CA VAL A 20 13.92 4.35 4.96
C VAL A 20 13.32 5.38 4.02
N THR A 21 12.05 5.18 3.68
CA THR A 21 11.31 6.05 2.78
C THR A 21 11.05 7.41 3.40
N SER A 22 10.57 7.44 4.64
CA SER A 22 10.31 8.69 5.35
C SER A 22 11.57 9.54 5.41
N ARG A 23 12.71 8.91 5.71
CA ARG A 23 14.02 9.58 5.70
C ARG A 23 14.42 10.10 4.32
N THR A 24 14.11 9.35 3.26
CA THR A 24 14.40 9.77 1.87
C THR A 24 13.54 10.97 1.47
N VAL A 25 12.25 10.93 1.75
CA VAL A 25 11.30 12.03 1.48
C VAL A 25 11.67 13.28 2.29
N ASP A 26 12.04 13.12 3.55
CA ASP A 26 12.49 14.22 4.41
C ASP A 26 13.80 14.84 3.92
N THR A 27 14.74 14.03 3.44
CA THR A 27 16.00 14.52 2.86
C THR A 27 15.76 15.35 1.59
N ILE A 28 14.83 14.91 0.74
CA ILE A 28 14.44 15.65 -0.48
C ILE A 28 13.73 16.95 -0.11
N ARG A 29 12.89 16.94 0.93
CA ARG A 29 12.23 18.14 1.46
C ARG A 29 13.23 19.17 2.00
N GLN A 30 14.24 18.74 2.75
CA GLN A 30 15.26 19.64 3.34
C GLN A 30 16.07 20.38 2.28
N LYS A 31 16.26 19.81 1.08
CA LYS A 31 16.98 20.44 -0.02
C LYS A 31 16.19 21.57 -0.71
N ASN A 32 14.92 21.83 -0.34
CA ASN A 32 14.05 22.91 -0.87
C ASN A 32 13.96 23.00 -2.41
N VAL A 33 14.30 21.92 -3.13
CA VAL A 33 14.37 21.91 -4.61
C VAL A 33 12.96 21.99 -5.22
N ILE A 34 11.93 21.53 -4.50
CA ILE A 34 10.54 21.46 -4.97
C ILE A 34 9.62 21.92 -3.83
N SER A 35 8.57 22.68 -4.17
CA SER A 35 7.49 23.04 -3.23
C SER A 35 6.92 21.80 -2.54
N THR A 36 6.74 21.86 -1.21
CA THR A 36 6.30 20.73 -0.38
C THR A 36 5.02 20.07 -0.90
N THR A 37 4.07 20.85 -1.40
CA THR A 37 2.80 20.34 -1.94
C THR A 37 3.00 19.56 -3.25
N LYS A 38 3.91 20.01 -4.13
CA LYS A 38 4.21 19.32 -5.40
C LYS A 38 5.00 18.04 -5.16
N LEU A 39 5.97 18.09 -4.26
CA LEU A 39 6.75 16.91 -3.87
C LEU A 39 5.85 15.81 -3.31
N ARG A 40 4.87 16.18 -2.48
CA ARG A 40 3.93 15.21 -1.89
C ARG A 40 2.94 14.63 -2.88
N LYS A 41 2.44 15.41 -3.83
CA LYS A 41 1.60 14.88 -4.92
C LYS A 41 2.36 13.90 -5.80
N ILE A 42 3.62 14.20 -6.10
CA ILE A 42 4.48 13.31 -6.88
C ILE A 42 4.76 12.04 -6.08
N ALA A 43 5.15 12.16 -4.81
CA ALA A 43 5.41 11.01 -3.94
C ALA A 43 4.18 10.11 -3.78
N ASP A 44 3.00 10.68 -3.51
CA ASP A 44 1.73 9.94 -3.40
C ASP A 44 1.33 9.30 -4.74
N GLY A 45 1.51 10.01 -5.86
CA GLY A 45 1.25 9.48 -7.19
C GLY A 45 2.16 8.29 -7.53
N PHE A 46 3.47 8.42 -7.31
CA PHE A 46 4.42 7.32 -7.51
C PHE A 46 4.12 6.15 -6.58
N ALA A 47 3.76 6.42 -5.32
CA ALA A 47 3.42 5.39 -4.35
C ALA A 47 2.15 4.60 -4.73
N LYS A 48 1.24 5.15 -5.55
CA LYS A 48 0.04 4.46 -6.03
C LYS A 48 0.20 3.80 -7.39
N VAL A 49 0.90 4.46 -8.31
CA VAL A 49 1.13 3.94 -9.68
C VAL A 49 1.99 2.67 -9.63
N VAL A 50 2.99 2.62 -8.75
CA VAL A 50 3.91 1.48 -8.68
C VAL A 50 3.18 0.20 -8.22
N PRO A 51 2.43 0.17 -7.10
CA PRO A 51 1.59 -0.98 -6.73
C PRO A 51 0.57 -1.35 -7.79
N MET A 52 -0.04 -0.38 -8.48
CA MET A 52 -0.99 -0.63 -9.56
C MET A 52 -0.36 -1.45 -10.68
N LEU A 53 0.82 -1.04 -11.16
CA LEU A 53 1.56 -1.78 -12.19
C LEU A 53 1.94 -3.18 -11.69
N GLN A 54 2.30 -3.30 -10.41
CA GLN A 54 2.70 -4.56 -9.83
C GLN A 54 1.54 -5.57 -9.71
N LEU A 55 0.34 -5.10 -9.37
CA LEU A 55 -0.88 -5.91 -9.38
C LEU A 55 -1.22 -6.39 -10.80
N VAL A 56 -1.03 -5.55 -11.82
CA VAL A 56 -1.20 -5.99 -13.22
C VAL A 56 -0.20 -7.10 -13.57
N CYS A 57 1.07 -6.95 -13.15
CA CYS A 57 2.08 -7.99 -13.35
C CYS A 57 1.72 -9.31 -12.64
N MET A 58 1.13 -9.26 -11.45
CA MET A 58 0.67 -10.46 -10.73
C MET A 58 -0.38 -11.23 -11.51
N VAL A 59 -1.33 -10.54 -12.16
CA VAL A 59 -2.39 -11.18 -12.97
C VAL A 59 -1.83 -11.86 -14.22
N CYS A 60 -0.67 -11.41 -14.72
CA CYS A 60 -0.02 -12.01 -15.89
C CYS A 60 0.87 -13.22 -15.58
N LEU A 61 1.08 -13.59 -14.30
CA LEU A 61 1.92 -14.72 -13.94
C LEU A 61 1.22 -16.08 -14.17
N PRO A 62 1.92 -17.11 -14.70
CA PRO A 62 1.36 -18.46 -14.81
C PRO A 62 1.12 -19.12 -13.46
N ASP A 63 0.09 -19.97 -13.40
CA ASP A 63 -0.25 -20.76 -12.20
C ASP A 63 0.93 -21.64 -11.73
N GLY A 64 1.12 -21.72 -10.40
CA GLY A 64 2.10 -22.60 -9.76
C GLY A 64 3.39 -21.92 -9.27
N GLN A 65 3.60 -20.62 -9.54
CA GLN A 65 4.78 -19.88 -9.06
C GLN A 65 4.55 -19.17 -7.72
N VAL A 66 4.23 -19.94 -6.66
CA VAL A 66 3.94 -19.41 -5.31
C VAL A 66 5.10 -18.57 -4.75
N ALA A 67 6.35 -18.93 -5.05
CA ALA A 67 7.52 -18.17 -4.62
C ALA A 67 7.66 -16.81 -5.33
N ALA A 68 7.32 -16.73 -6.62
CA ALA A 68 7.39 -15.46 -7.36
C ALA A 68 6.28 -14.51 -6.94
N LEU A 69 5.07 -15.03 -6.72
CA LEU A 69 3.91 -14.26 -6.22
C LEU A 69 4.19 -13.67 -4.84
N SER A 70 4.71 -14.47 -3.90
CA SER A 70 5.00 -13.99 -2.54
C SER A 70 6.08 -12.90 -2.51
N VAL A 71 7.13 -13.01 -3.34
CA VAL A 71 8.14 -11.94 -3.48
C VAL A 71 7.52 -10.66 -4.04
N LEU A 72 6.67 -10.78 -5.06
CA LEU A 72 6.03 -9.63 -5.71
C LEU A 72 5.05 -8.93 -4.74
N GLU A 73 4.40 -9.69 -3.87
CA GLU A 73 3.51 -9.22 -2.80
C GLU A 73 4.27 -8.49 -1.69
N VAL A 74 5.38 -9.06 -1.22
CA VAL A 74 6.27 -8.39 -0.26
C VAL A 74 6.75 -7.04 -0.82
N LEU A 75 7.19 -7.02 -2.09
CA LEU A 75 7.59 -5.78 -2.75
C LEU A 75 6.44 -4.78 -2.85
N CYS A 76 5.22 -5.25 -3.13
CA CYS A 76 4.05 -4.38 -3.23
C CYS A 76 3.76 -3.69 -1.89
N ILE A 77 3.74 -4.46 -0.80
CA ILE A 77 3.46 -3.95 0.55
C ILE A 77 4.55 -2.99 1.03
N VAL A 78 5.81 -3.30 0.74
CA VAL A 78 6.95 -2.40 1.00
C VAL A 78 6.78 -1.05 0.30
N LEU A 79 6.27 -1.06 -0.93
CA LEU A 79 6.08 0.16 -1.71
C LEU A 79 4.84 0.94 -1.24
N MET A 80 3.81 0.25 -0.73
CA MET A 80 2.66 0.91 -0.07
C MET A 80 3.07 1.68 1.19
N SER A 81 4.19 1.34 1.84
CA SER A 81 4.70 2.13 2.97
C SER A 81 5.07 3.58 2.59
N LEU A 82 5.38 3.86 1.32
CA LEU A 82 5.61 5.23 0.83
C LEU A 82 4.35 6.10 0.93
N GLU A 83 3.21 5.53 0.56
CA GLU A 83 1.92 6.20 0.55
C GLU A 83 1.54 6.65 1.97
N GLY A 84 1.67 5.74 2.95
CA GLY A 84 1.25 6.01 4.33
C GLY A 84 1.91 7.26 4.93
N SER A 85 3.21 7.46 4.69
CA SER A 85 3.92 8.65 5.14
C SER A 85 3.50 9.93 4.39
N SER A 86 3.19 9.82 3.10
CA SER A 86 2.84 10.95 2.23
C SER A 86 1.42 11.44 2.48
N TRP A 87 0.48 10.52 2.73
CA TRP A 87 -0.92 10.82 3.03
C TRP A 87 -1.09 11.54 4.37
N VAL A 88 -0.50 11.01 5.44
CA VAL A 88 -0.54 11.64 6.76
C VAL A 88 0.08 13.02 6.72
N ALA A 89 1.23 13.16 6.05
CA ALA A 89 1.88 14.45 5.86
C ALA A 89 0.92 15.42 5.16
N ASN A 90 0.30 15.03 4.03
CA ASN A 90 -0.61 15.87 3.27
C ASN A 90 -1.77 16.44 4.11
N ILE A 91 -2.39 15.63 4.97
CA ILE A 91 -3.46 16.09 5.87
C ILE A 91 -2.92 17.09 6.89
N VAL A 92 -1.73 16.84 7.44
CA VAL A 92 -1.09 17.74 8.42
C VAL A 92 -0.74 19.10 7.80
N ASP A 93 -0.29 19.13 6.54
CA ASP A 93 0.02 20.41 5.86
C ASP A 93 -1.24 21.22 5.53
N ILE A 94 -2.36 20.58 5.20
CA ILE A 94 -3.61 21.28 4.84
C ILE A 94 -4.34 21.74 6.11
N THR A 95 -4.38 20.90 7.15
CA THR A 95 -5.15 21.16 8.38
C THR A 95 -4.35 20.76 9.61
N SER A 96 -3.33 21.54 9.99
CA SER A 96 -2.46 21.21 11.14
C SER A 96 -3.22 21.10 12.47
N GLN A 97 -4.24 21.94 12.67
CA GLN A 97 -5.02 21.99 13.92
C GLN A 97 -6.08 20.88 14.03
N TYR A 98 -6.51 20.31 12.89
CA TYR A 98 -7.58 19.31 12.82
C TYR A 98 -7.17 18.00 12.14
N ALA A 99 -5.85 17.76 11.99
CA ALA A 99 -5.32 16.65 11.22
C ALA A 99 -5.84 15.29 11.71
N GLY A 100 -5.96 15.11 13.03
CA GLY A 100 -6.48 13.85 13.60
C GLY A 100 -7.95 13.61 13.26
N PHE A 101 -8.78 14.65 13.31
CA PHE A 101 -10.20 14.53 12.95
C PHE A 101 -10.35 14.25 11.45
N VAL A 102 -9.66 15.01 10.60
CA VAL A 102 -9.72 14.84 9.13
C VAL A 102 -9.22 13.45 8.72
N SER A 103 -8.14 12.96 9.32
CA SER A 103 -7.63 11.60 9.05
C SER A 103 -8.61 10.51 9.49
N SER A 104 -9.31 10.72 10.60
CA SER A 104 -10.32 9.77 11.09
C SER A 104 -11.55 9.74 10.17
N VAL A 105 -12.02 10.90 9.73
CA VAL A 105 -13.13 11.00 8.76
C VAL A 105 -12.77 10.33 7.44
N ALA A 106 -11.56 10.58 6.92
CA ALA A 106 -11.08 9.94 5.69
C ALA A 106 -11.03 8.40 5.80
N GLN A 107 -10.63 7.86 6.95
CA GLN A 107 -10.65 6.42 7.20
C GLN A 107 -12.08 5.86 7.23
N VAL A 108 -13.00 6.54 7.92
CA VAL A 108 -14.41 6.13 7.96
C VAL A 108 -15.02 6.09 6.55
N LEU A 109 -14.70 7.08 5.72
CA LEU A 109 -15.12 7.12 4.32
C LEU A 109 -14.50 6.01 3.45
N SER A 110 -13.37 5.44 3.88
CA SER A 110 -12.70 4.34 3.18
C SER A 110 -13.29 2.97 3.52
N LEU A 111 -13.99 2.83 4.66
CA LEU A 111 -14.56 1.56 5.13
C LEU A 111 -15.53 0.90 4.14
N PRO A 112 -16.46 1.62 3.47
CA PRO A 112 -17.37 0.99 2.53
C PRO A 112 -16.65 0.27 1.39
N GLY A 113 -15.56 0.87 0.87
CA GLY A 113 -14.75 0.24 -0.17
C GLY A 113 -14.12 -1.07 0.30
N SER A 114 -13.54 -1.08 1.51
CA SER A 114 -12.92 -2.26 2.10
C SER A 114 -13.92 -3.39 2.40
N ILE A 115 -15.17 -3.06 2.71
CA ILE A 115 -16.23 -4.05 2.96
C ILE A 115 -16.81 -4.58 1.64
N LEU A 116 -17.03 -3.70 0.66
CA LEU A 116 -17.64 -4.08 -0.61
C LEU A 116 -16.69 -4.85 -1.53
N LEU A 117 -15.38 -4.58 -1.47
CA LEU A 117 -14.41 -5.18 -2.39
C LEU A 117 -14.34 -6.72 -2.29
N PRO A 118 -14.23 -7.36 -1.10
CA PRO A 118 -14.24 -8.82 -1.00
C PRO A 118 -15.55 -9.44 -1.48
N LEU A 119 -16.69 -8.78 -1.24
CA LEU A 119 -18.01 -9.24 -1.70
C LEU A 119 -18.09 -9.21 -3.23
N LEU A 120 -17.54 -8.16 -3.85
CA LEU A 120 -17.46 -8.04 -5.30
C LEU A 120 -16.54 -9.14 -5.88
N VAL A 121 -15.36 -9.34 -5.29
CA VAL A 121 -14.43 -10.41 -5.71
C VAL A 121 -15.11 -11.77 -5.61
N GLN A 122 -15.78 -12.06 -4.49
CA GLN A 122 -16.52 -13.31 -4.31
C GLN A 122 -17.60 -13.52 -5.38
N PHE A 123 -18.31 -12.46 -5.76
CA PHE A 123 -19.31 -12.53 -6.83
C PHE A 123 -18.68 -12.75 -8.21
N MET A 124 -17.50 -12.18 -8.47
CA MET A 124 -16.78 -12.33 -9.75
C MET A 124 -16.04 -13.67 -9.89
N THR A 125 -15.64 -14.31 -8.78
CA THR A 125 -14.97 -15.63 -8.77
C THR A 125 -15.79 -16.70 -8.04
N PRO A 126 -16.95 -17.13 -8.58
CA PRO A 126 -17.81 -18.11 -7.92
C PRO A 126 -17.23 -19.55 -7.88
N HIS A 127 -16.21 -19.86 -8.69
CA HIS A 127 -15.69 -21.23 -8.87
C HIS A 127 -14.28 -21.49 -8.30
N VAL A 128 -13.63 -20.51 -7.68
CA VAL A 128 -12.26 -20.65 -7.13
C VAL A 128 -12.30 -20.82 -5.61
N SER A 129 -13.16 -21.72 -5.12
CA SER A 129 -13.40 -21.94 -3.68
C SER A 129 -12.63 -23.13 -3.08
N THR A 130 -11.63 -23.70 -3.76
CA THR A 130 -10.96 -24.95 -3.32
C THR A 130 -9.45 -24.86 -3.06
N LEU A 131 -8.87 -23.67 -2.89
CA LEU A 131 -7.43 -23.54 -2.57
C LEU A 131 -7.05 -23.76 -1.08
N TYR A 132 -7.96 -24.31 -0.28
CA TYR A 132 -7.65 -24.95 1.01
C TYR A 132 -8.21 -26.38 1.03
N PRO A 133 -7.43 -27.42 0.65
CA PRO A 133 -7.58 -28.71 1.31
C PRO A 133 -7.01 -28.57 2.74
N GLY A 134 -7.59 -29.28 3.70
CA GLY A 134 -7.26 -29.17 5.13
C GLY A 134 -5.80 -29.40 5.50
#